data_AF-A0A2U1UXX4-F1
#
_entry.id   AF-A0A2U1UXX4-F1
#
_cell.length_a   1.000
_cell.length_b   1.000
_cell.length_c   1.000
_cell.angle_alpha   90.00
_cell.angle_beta   90.00
_cell.angle_gamma   90.00
#
_symmetry.space_group_name_H-M   'P 1'
#
loop_
_entity.id
_entity.type
_entity.pdbx_description
1 polymer ?
#
loop_
_entity_poly.entity_id
_entity_poly.type
_entity_poly.pdbx_seq_one_letter_code
_entity_poly.pdbx_strand_id
1 'polypeptide(L)'
;MAARSIRLTIRNRSDSQFVLSGASLDHGIWSPGQAPQQGALLLETDQMVLASESSGLMTGTAGQVTFSSVVLNGELNLFTFRWSNPWAGANSYLVEHVPPGMDAHYAGGDGDNAQVTVTIEAAKVLQTSFKPEIHGWRFTNGGWPSLPVYTLPPPFNIGIGNASNGLCGGMVFSAIDYFLAGRPIPPRTAVPATDQDPVYQYIASRLLDSFHIDEDLGIGTLNAYLGGMSQSNADRARATIKEALPKIRADIASGRPAALGIVAAQAANIFDGIPKLGQNHQVAAYSYVRNGSQVSLGIYDPNAPYNPAVPTNHLRMITLDAEQLAFPSIQHNLNLPQPQIFMFFRNRYAFVNPPNIS
;
A
#
# COMPACT_ATOMS: atom_id res chain seq x y z
N MET A 1 30.70 17.17 -9.50
CA MET A 1 29.78 16.01 -9.63
C MET A 1 28.39 16.48 -9.21
N ALA A 2 27.35 16.00 -9.87
CA ALA A 2 25.98 16.26 -9.45
C ALA A 2 25.75 15.73 -8.03
N ALA A 3 25.02 16.48 -7.21
CA ALA A 3 24.66 16.04 -5.87
C ALA A 3 23.50 15.04 -5.90
N ARG A 4 22.63 15.16 -6.92
CA ARG A 4 21.47 14.28 -7.14
C ARG A 4 21.41 13.86 -8.60
N SER A 5 21.06 12.60 -8.87
CA SER A 5 20.83 12.11 -10.23
C SER A 5 19.73 11.05 -10.28
N ILE A 6 19.10 10.94 -11.46
CA ILE A 6 18.13 9.90 -11.79
C ILE A 6 18.54 9.25 -13.09
N ARG A 7 18.70 7.92 -13.05
CA ARG A 7 18.76 7.07 -14.25
C ARG A 7 17.44 6.34 -14.38
N LEU A 8 16.65 6.70 -15.39
CA LEU A 8 15.35 6.12 -15.68
C LEU A 8 15.48 5.08 -16.78
N THR A 9 15.00 3.87 -16.52
CA THR A 9 14.77 2.84 -17.53
C THR A 9 13.27 2.70 -17.76
N ILE A 10 12.78 3.02 -18.95
CA ILE A 10 11.39 2.78 -19.36
C ILE A 10 11.33 1.46 -20.11
N ARG A 11 10.47 0.54 -19.68
CA ARG A 11 10.26 -0.78 -20.30
C ARG A 11 8.84 -0.90 -20.82
N ASN A 12 8.71 -1.34 -22.05
CA ASN A 12 7.43 -1.74 -22.61
C ASN A 12 7.34 -3.28 -22.65
N ARG A 13 6.38 -3.82 -21.91
CA ARG A 13 6.03 -5.25 -21.89
C ARG A 13 4.59 -5.47 -22.33
N SER A 14 4.04 -4.55 -23.12
CA SER A 14 2.77 -4.69 -23.81
C SER A 14 3.03 -4.93 -25.30
N ASP A 15 1.97 -5.34 -26.00
CA ASP A 15 1.89 -5.45 -27.46
C ASP A 15 1.70 -4.10 -28.15
N SER A 16 1.53 -3.02 -27.38
CA SER A 16 1.30 -1.68 -27.91
C SER A 16 2.62 -0.98 -28.23
N GLN A 17 2.61 -0.20 -29.31
CA GLN A 17 3.74 0.66 -29.66
C GLN A 17 3.55 2.03 -29.05
N PHE A 18 4.61 2.58 -28.47
CA PHE A 18 4.62 3.91 -27.89
C PHE A 18 5.63 4.80 -28.60
N VAL A 19 5.27 6.07 -28.77
CA VAL A 19 6.15 7.12 -29.31
C VAL A 19 6.41 8.11 -28.18
N LEU A 20 7.66 8.46 -27.92
CA LEU A 20 7.97 9.56 -27.01
C LEU A 20 7.45 10.88 -27.60
N SER A 21 6.42 11.44 -26.97
CA SER A 21 5.71 12.63 -27.42
C SER A 21 5.99 13.87 -26.57
N GLY A 22 6.67 13.72 -25.43
CA GLY A 22 7.21 14.85 -24.69
C GLY A 22 8.23 14.45 -23.64
N ALA A 23 9.20 15.33 -23.38
CA ALA A 23 10.15 15.19 -22.29
C ALA A 23 10.56 16.58 -21.78
N SER A 24 10.54 16.78 -20.47
CA SER A 24 10.91 18.06 -19.86
C SER A 24 11.51 17.88 -18.48
N LEU A 25 12.30 18.86 -18.06
CA LEU A 25 12.82 18.98 -16.70
C LEU A 25 12.26 20.24 -16.07
N ASP A 26 11.67 20.10 -14.88
CA ASP A 26 11.30 21.22 -14.03
C ASP A 26 12.53 21.76 -13.29
N HIS A 27 13.46 20.86 -12.94
CA HIS A 27 14.74 21.15 -12.30
C HIS A 27 15.86 20.21 -12.79
N GLY A 28 17.09 20.70 -12.77
CA GLY A 28 18.27 19.95 -13.21
C GLY A 28 18.57 20.11 -14.70
N ILE A 29 19.41 19.23 -15.22
CA ILE A 29 19.76 19.12 -16.64
C ILE A 29 19.74 17.64 -17.06
N TRP A 30 19.56 17.39 -18.34
CA TRP A 30 19.79 16.06 -18.89
C TRP A 30 21.28 15.72 -18.79
N SER A 31 21.61 14.50 -18.34
CA SER A 31 23.00 14.05 -18.32
C SER A 31 23.54 13.98 -19.76
N PRO A 32 24.85 14.19 -19.96
CA PRO A 32 25.44 14.24 -21.30
C PRO A 32 25.10 13.00 -22.15
N GLY A 33 24.46 13.23 -23.31
CA GLY A 33 24.07 12.16 -24.24
C GLY A 33 22.92 11.26 -23.75
N GLN A 34 22.23 11.63 -22.67
CA GLN A 34 21.12 10.87 -22.09
C GLN A 34 19.78 11.64 -22.19
N ALA A 35 19.75 12.75 -22.92
CA ALA A 35 18.52 13.44 -23.26
C ALA A 35 17.68 12.57 -24.22
N PRO A 36 16.37 12.41 -23.96
CA PRO A 36 15.54 11.58 -24.82
C PRO A 36 15.24 12.28 -26.15
N GLN A 37 15.11 11.51 -27.23
CA GLN A 37 14.82 12.03 -28.56
C GLN A 37 13.31 12.01 -28.83
N GLN A 38 12.73 13.17 -29.09
CA GLN A 38 11.33 13.29 -29.49
C GLN A 38 11.04 12.41 -30.72
N GLY A 39 9.94 11.65 -30.69
CA GLY A 39 9.59 10.71 -31.74
C GLY A 39 10.26 9.33 -31.64
N ALA A 40 11.12 9.11 -30.63
CA ALA A 40 11.70 7.79 -30.39
C ALA A 40 10.61 6.76 -30.11
N LEU A 41 10.72 5.60 -30.77
CA LEU A 41 9.82 4.47 -30.59
C LEU A 41 10.24 3.67 -29.36
N LEU A 42 9.24 3.19 -28.64
CA LEU A 42 9.35 2.20 -27.58
C LEU A 42 8.48 1.01 -27.98
N LEU A 43 9.08 0.04 -28.67
CA LEU A 43 8.40 -1.14 -29.18
C LEU A 43 8.19 -2.19 -28.08
N GLU A 44 7.51 -3.28 -28.43
CA GLU A 44 7.35 -4.43 -27.54
C GLU A 44 8.73 -4.97 -27.13
N THR A 45 8.92 -5.27 -25.84
CA THR A 45 10.18 -5.73 -25.22
C THR A 45 11.35 -4.74 -25.23
N ASP A 46 11.20 -3.56 -25.86
CA ASP A 46 12.21 -2.52 -25.83
C ASP A 46 12.36 -1.89 -24.44
N GLN A 47 13.53 -1.31 -24.23
CA GLN A 47 13.77 -0.40 -23.14
C GLN A 47 14.44 0.88 -23.62
N MET A 48 14.00 2.00 -23.06
CA MET A 48 14.60 3.31 -23.24
C MET A 48 15.30 3.72 -21.95
N VAL A 49 16.53 4.20 -22.05
CA VAL A 49 17.27 4.74 -20.89
C VAL A 49 17.49 6.22 -21.10
N LEU A 50 17.17 7.00 -20.07
CA LEU A 50 17.44 8.43 -20.00
C LEU A 50 17.95 8.78 -18.60
N ALA A 51 18.64 9.90 -18.49
CA ALA A 51 19.21 10.32 -17.21
C ALA A 51 19.22 11.84 -17.07
N SER A 52 18.92 12.31 -15.86
CA SER A 52 18.97 13.71 -15.47
C SER A 52 19.72 13.89 -14.15
N GLU A 53 20.28 15.08 -13.95
CA GLU A 53 21.14 15.39 -12.82
C GLU A 53 20.93 16.82 -12.32
N SER A 54 21.24 17.07 -11.05
CA SER A 54 21.19 18.41 -10.44
C SER A 54 22.21 19.34 -11.12
N SER A 55 21.79 20.55 -11.49
CA SER A 55 22.63 21.54 -12.19
C SER A 55 22.92 22.81 -11.39
N GLY A 56 22.62 22.82 -10.08
CA GLY A 56 22.79 24.00 -9.21
C GLY A 56 23.19 23.64 -7.77
N LEU A 57 23.52 24.67 -7.00
CA LEU A 57 23.82 24.52 -5.56
C LEU A 57 22.52 24.26 -4.80
N MET A 58 22.53 23.22 -3.96
CA MET A 58 21.36 22.82 -3.15
C MET A 58 20.10 22.55 -3.99
N THR A 59 20.26 22.09 -5.23
CA THR A 59 19.16 21.69 -6.11
C THR A 59 19.11 20.18 -6.34
N GLY A 60 17.94 19.72 -6.80
CA GLY A 60 17.71 18.34 -7.22
C GLY A 60 17.51 18.24 -8.73
N THR A 61 16.96 17.10 -9.17
CA THR A 61 16.44 16.94 -10.54
C THR A 61 14.99 16.47 -10.49
N ALA A 62 14.15 17.06 -11.34
CA ALA A 62 12.74 16.72 -11.45
C ALA A 62 12.28 16.92 -12.89
N GLY A 63 11.37 16.08 -13.36
CA GLY A 63 10.88 16.16 -14.72
C GLY A 63 9.84 15.11 -15.04
N GLN A 64 9.53 15.03 -16.33
CA GLN A 64 8.57 14.09 -16.86
C GLN A 64 8.95 13.61 -18.27
N VAL A 65 8.47 12.42 -18.59
CA VAL A 65 8.40 11.91 -19.97
C VAL A 65 6.98 11.46 -20.25
N THR A 66 6.50 11.74 -21.46
CA THR A 66 5.20 11.36 -21.96
C THR A 66 5.37 10.56 -23.24
N PHE A 67 4.68 9.44 -23.29
CA PHE A 67 4.54 8.59 -24.45
C PHE A 67 3.10 8.67 -24.95
N SER A 68 2.93 8.53 -26.26
CA SER A 68 1.63 8.38 -26.90
C SER A 68 1.56 7.00 -27.53
N SER A 69 0.45 6.28 -27.32
CA SER A 69 0.21 5.01 -28.02
C SER A 69 0.04 5.28 -29.51
N VAL A 70 0.60 4.42 -30.36
CA VAL A 70 0.19 4.40 -31.77
C VAL A 70 -1.28 4.01 -31.81
N VAL A 71 -2.10 4.84 -32.46
CA VAL A 71 -3.57 4.77 -32.45
C VAL A 71 -4.07 3.33 -32.67
N LEU A 72 -4.59 2.72 -31.60
CA LEU A 72 -5.38 1.49 -31.67
C LEU A 72 -6.84 1.91 -31.52
N ASN A 73 -7.69 1.54 -32.49
CA ASN A 73 -9.13 1.83 -32.50
C ASN A 73 -9.53 3.32 -32.52
N GLY A 74 -8.66 4.22 -32.99
CA GLY A 74 -9.00 5.64 -33.19
C GLY A 74 -8.76 6.54 -31.98
N GLU A 75 -8.30 6.00 -30.84
CA GLU A 75 -7.99 6.78 -29.64
C GLU A 75 -6.48 6.90 -29.42
N LEU A 76 -6.02 8.13 -29.16
CA LEU A 76 -4.64 8.42 -28.76
C LEU A 76 -4.56 8.34 -27.23
N ASN A 77 -4.01 7.25 -26.70
CA ASN A 77 -3.74 7.14 -25.27
C ASN A 77 -2.36 7.72 -24.97
N LEU A 78 -2.23 8.26 -23.76
CA LEU A 78 -0.95 8.72 -23.25
C LEU A 78 -0.37 7.70 -22.26
N PHE A 79 0.85 7.95 -21.82
CA PHE A 79 1.47 7.33 -20.66
C PHE A 79 2.54 8.31 -20.18
N THR A 80 2.40 8.82 -18.96
CA THR A 80 3.33 9.79 -18.39
C THR A 80 4.03 9.21 -17.18
N PHE A 81 5.35 9.38 -17.11
CA PHE A 81 6.14 9.12 -15.92
C PHE A 81 6.79 10.42 -15.43
N ARG A 82 6.56 10.74 -14.15
CA ARG A 82 7.16 11.88 -13.45
C ARG A 82 8.14 11.39 -12.39
N TRP A 83 9.23 12.14 -12.19
CA TRP A 83 10.17 11.93 -11.10
C TRP A 83 10.55 13.25 -10.43
N SER A 84 10.95 13.15 -9.17
CA SER A 84 11.63 14.21 -8.43
C SER A 84 12.61 13.58 -7.45
N ASN A 85 13.88 13.97 -7.56
CA ASN A 85 14.97 13.65 -6.64
C ASN A 85 15.48 14.99 -6.07
N PRO A 86 14.86 15.49 -4.98
CA PRO A 86 15.15 16.80 -4.43
C PRO A 86 16.51 16.82 -3.71
N TRP A 87 17.06 18.02 -3.47
CA TRP A 87 18.29 18.15 -2.70
C TRP A 87 18.17 17.61 -1.26
N ALA A 88 17.01 17.82 -0.63
CA ALA A 88 16.64 17.28 0.66
C ALA A 88 15.20 16.75 0.62
N GLY A 89 14.95 15.64 1.31
CA GLY A 89 13.69 14.92 1.29
C GLY A 89 13.79 13.60 0.54
N ALA A 90 12.66 12.91 0.42
CA ALA A 90 12.57 11.63 -0.28
C ALA A 90 12.32 11.84 -1.78
N ASN A 91 12.80 10.88 -2.58
CA ASN A 91 12.47 10.82 -3.99
C ASN A 91 10.97 10.54 -4.16
N SER A 92 10.37 11.06 -5.23
CA SER A 92 8.98 10.79 -5.56
C SER A 92 8.80 10.48 -7.04
N TYR A 93 7.88 9.56 -7.33
CA TYR A 93 7.58 9.07 -8.67
C TYR A 93 6.08 8.98 -8.85
N LEU A 94 5.63 9.17 -10.08
CA LEU A 94 4.22 9.03 -10.43
C LEU A 94 4.07 8.55 -11.87
N VAL A 95 3.14 7.62 -12.05
CA VAL A 95 2.66 7.15 -13.35
C VAL A 95 1.24 7.67 -13.56
N GLU A 96 1.02 8.40 -14.65
CA GLU A 96 -0.26 9.06 -14.98
C GLU A 96 -0.66 8.75 -16.41
N HIS A 97 -1.93 9.01 -16.72
CA HIS A 97 -2.56 8.77 -18.00
C HIS A 97 -2.34 7.34 -18.48
N VAL A 98 -2.39 6.34 -17.61
CA VAL A 98 -2.14 4.95 -18.05
C VAL A 98 -3.29 4.51 -18.97
N PRO A 99 -3.01 3.95 -20.17
CA PRO A 99 -4.05 3.55 -21.09
C PRO A 99 -5.02 2.52 -20.47
N PRO A 100 -6.32 2.57 -20.80
CA PRO A 100 -7.24 1.48 -20.49
C PRO A 100 -6.70 0.14 -21.02
N GLY A 101 -6.88 -0.92 -20.24
CA GLY A 101 -6.35 -2.25 -20.51
C GLY A 101 -4.89 -2.46 -20.08
N MET A 102 -4.23 -1.45 -19.49
CA MET A 102 -2.82 -1.55 -19.08
C MET A 102 -2.60 -1.33 -17.58
N ASP A 103 -1.47 -1.86 -17.12
CA ASP A 103 -0.84 -1.55 -15.84
C ASP A 103 0.47 -0.79 -16.09
N ALA A 104 0.73 0.21 -15.26
CA ALA A 104 2.04 0.86 -15.21
C ALA A 104 2.50 0.97 -13.76
N HIS A 105 3.75 0.62 -13.53
CA HIS A 105 4.37 0.60 -12.21
C HIS A 105 5.86 0.90 -12.30
N TYR A 106 6.47 1.22 -11.16
CA TYR A 106 7.90 1.49 -11.05
C TYR A 106 8.55 0.70 -9.92
N ALA A 107 9.86 0.50 -10.01
CA ALA A 107 10.68 -0.16 -9.01
C ALA A 107 12.06 0.49 -8.90
N GLY A 108 12.64 0.44 -7.71
CA GLY A 108 13.87 1.16 -7.37
C GLY A 108 13.61 2.64 -7.13
N GLY A 109 14.64 3.46 -7.32
CA GLY A 109 14.56 4.91 -7.21
C GLY A 109 14.96 5.47 -5.84
N ASP A 110 15.61 4.68 -4.99
CA ASP A 110 16.11 5.16 -3.70
C ASP A 110 17.51 5.79 -3.82
N GLY A 111 17.82 6.67 -2.86
CA GLY A 111 19.14 7.30 -2.72
C GLY A 111 19.39 8.50 -3.63
N ASP A 112 20.59 9.07 -3.50
CA ASP A 112 20.96 10.34 -4.15
C ASP A 112 21.22 10.16 -5.65
N ASN A 113 21.79 9.01 -6.04
CA ASN A 113 22.03 8.60 -7.42
C ASN A 113 21.07 7.47 -7.79
N ALA A 114 19.79 7.81 -7.86
CA ALA A 114 18.70 6.86 -7.93
C ALA A 114 18.58 6.23 -9.31
N GLN A 115 18.35 4.91 -9.32
CA GLN A 115 18.02 4.14 -10.52
C GLN A 115 16.59 3.65 -10.40
N VAL A 116 15.74 4.06 -11.34
CA VAL A 116 14.33 3.70 -11.35
C VAL A 116 13.98 3.03 -12.67
N THR A 117 13.26 1.93 -12.59
CA THR A 117 12.67 1.29 -13.77
C THR A 117 11.17 1.50 -13.73
N VAL A 118 10.61 2.11 -14.79
CA VAL A 118 9.16 2.14 -15.02
C VAL A 118 8.81 1.10 -16.07
N THR A 119 7.76 0.33 -15.83
CA THR A 119 7.28 -0.71 -16.74
C THR A 119 5.82 -0.46 -17.06
N ILE A 120 5.49 -0.44 -18.34
CA ILE A 120 4.11 -0.50 -18.84
C ILE A 120 3.86 -1.90 -19.41
N GLU A 121 2.75 -2.52 -19.04
CA GLU A 121 2.38 -3.88 -19.44
C GLU A 121 0.87 -4.03 -19.54
N ALA A 122 0.39 -5.13 -20.13
CA ALA A 122 -1.04 -5.45 -20.13
C ALA A 122 -1.56 -5.58 -18.68
N ALA A 123 -2.77 -5.07 -18.43
CA ALA A 123 -3.43 -5.18 -17.13
C ALA A 123 -3.60 -6.66 -16.76
N LYS A 124 -3.21 -7.01 -15.54
CA LYS A 124 -3.34 -8.37 -15.01
C LYS A 124 -3.64 -8.35 -13.53
N VAL A 125 -4.34 -9.38 -13.06
CA VAL A 125 -4.55 -9.59 -11.63
C VAL A 125 -3.25 -10.16 -11.05
N LEU A 126 -2.61 -9.39 -10.18
CA LEU A 126 -1.59 -9.89 -9.27
C LEU A 126 -2.29 -10.49 -8.07
N GLN A 127 -1.92 -11.70 -7.69
CA GLN A 127 -2.58 -12.39 -6.59
C GLN A 127 -1.58 -13.29 -5.86
N THR A 128 -1.59 -13.21 -4.53
CA THR A 128 -0.85 -14.13 -3.67
C THR A 128 -1.59 -15.47 -3.55
N SER A 129 -0.94 -16.50 -3.01
CA SER A 129 -1.62 -17.75 -2.63
C SER A 129 -2.42 -17.65 -1.32
N PHE A 130 -2.50 -16.46 -0.71
CA PHE A 130 -3.33 -16.25 0.48
C PHE A 130 -4.81 -16.39 0.14
N LYS A 131 -5.49 -17.25 0.89
CA LYS A 131 -6.91 -17.54 0.79
C LYS A 131 -7.59 -17.21 2.12
N PRO A 132 -8.46 -16.18 2.19
CA PRO A 132 -9.18 -15.84 3.43
C PRO A 132 -9.92 -17.03 4.07
N GLU A 133 -10.39 -17.99 3.27
CA GLU A 133 -11.07 -19.20 3.73
C GLU A 133 -10.16 -20.22 4.46
N ILE A 134 -8.84 -20.15 4.26
CA ILE A 134 -7.85 -21.06 4.86
C ILE A 134 -6.97 -20.33 5.87
N HIS A 135 -6.53 -19.12 5.54
CA HIS A 135 -5.55 -18.37 6.34
C HIS A 135 -6.19 -17.26 7.18
N GLY A 136 -7.44 -16.87 6.90
CA GLY A 136 -8.16 -15.86 7.69
C GLY A 136 -8.87 -16.48 8.89
N TRP A 137 -8.81 -15.81 10.04
CA TRP A 137 -9.54 -16.21 11.25
C TRP A 137 -11.05 -16.40 10.97
N ARG A 138 -11.65 -17.40 11.59
CA ARG A 138 -13.07 -17.80 11.37
C ARG A 138 -14.04 -17.15 12.36
N PHE A 139 -13.56 -16.28 13.23
CA PHE A 139 -14.38 -15.41 14.08
C PHE A 139 -14.15 -13.96 13.69
N THR A 140 -15.14 -13.12 13.96
CA THR A 140 -15.07 -11.69 13.65
C THR A 140 -14.21 -10.95 14.68
N ASN A 141 -13.64 -9.84 14.27
CA ASN A 141 -13.01 -8.87 15.15
C ASN A 141 -14.00 -8.15 16.09
N GLY A 142 -15.31 -8.39 15.95
CA GLY A 142 -16.32 -8.02 16.94
C GLY A 142 -16.52 -9.11 18.00
N GLY A 143 -16.88 -8.72 19.22
CA GLY A 143 -17.27 -9.66 20.29
C GLY A 143 -16.13 -10.14 21.20
N TRP A 144 -14.98 -9.46 21.18
CA TRP A 144 -13.92 -9.67 22.17
C TRP A 144 -14.37 -9.27 23.57
N PRO A 145 -13.98 -10.02 24.62
CA PRO A 145 -14.28 -9.66 25.99
C PRO A 145 -13.56 -8.37 26.39
N SER A 146 -14.09 -7.67 27.39
CA SER A 146 -13.46 -6.47 27.96
C SER A 146 -12.25 -6.86 28.82
N LEU A 147 -11.16 -7.22 28.16
CA LEU A 147 -9.90 -7.67 28.74
C LEU A 147 -8.72 -6.84 28.20
N PRO A 148 -7.59 -6.75 28.92
CA PRO A 148 -6.43 -5.97 28.45
C PRO A 148 -5.83 -6.54 27.16
N VAL A 149 -5.37 -5.68 26.26
CA VAL A 149 -4.61 -6.11 25.07
C VAL A 149 -3.27 -6.71 25.49
N TYR A 150 -2.62 -6.11 26.48
CA TYR A 150 -1.36 -6.61 27.01
C TYR A 150 -1.33 -6.44 28.52
N THR A 151 -0.82 -7.44 29.22
CA THR A 151 -0.64 -7.37 30.68
C THR A 151 0.85 -7.36 30.97
N LEU A 152 1.32 -6.33 31.68
CA LEU A 152 2.71 -6.27 32.12
C LEU A 152 3.02 -7.47 33.03
N PRO A 153 4.19 -8.12 32.84
CA PRO A 153 4.56 -9.26 33.66
C PRO A 153 4.74 -8.86 35.14
N PRO A 154 4.79 -9.83 36.06
CA PRO A 154 5.08 -9.59 37.46
C PRO A 154 6.36 -8.76 37.68
N PRO A 155 6.42 -7.89 38.71
CA PRO A 155 5.45 -7.75 39.80
C PRO A 155 4.29 -6.76 39.53
N PHE A 156 4.20 -6.15 38.35
CA PHE A 156 3.28 -5.04 38.13
C PHE A 156 1.84 -5.48 37.78
N ASN A 157 1.66 -6.52 36.95
CA ASN A 157 0.34 -7.06 36.55
C ASN A 157 -0.68 -5.99 36.07
N ILE A 158 -0.20 -4.97 35.35
CA ILE A 158 -1.04 -3.86 34.86
C ILE A 158 -1.51 -4.17 33.43
N GLY A 159 -2.82 -4.09 33.19
CA GLY A 159 -3.42 -4.22 31.86
C GLY A 159 -3.32 -2.92 31.04
N ILE A 160 -2.95 -3.04 29.77
CA ILE A 160 -2.79 -1.97 28.79
C ILE A 160 -3.75 -2.22 27.63
N GLY A 161 -4.53 -1.20 27.24
CA GLY A 161 -5.54 -1.29 26.18
C GLY A 161 -6.77 -2.11 26.58
N ASN A 162 -7.76 -2.22 25.67
CA ASN A 162 -8.94 -3.07 25.87
C ASN A 162 -9.31 -3.78 24.56
N ALA A 163 -9.34 -5.11 24.56
CA ALA A 163 -9.64 -5.94 23.40
C ALA A 163 -11.07 -5.78 22.88
N SER A 164 -12.03 -5.34 23.70
CA SER A 164 -13.39 -5.04 23.24
C SER A 164 -13.44 -3.92 22.20
N ASN A 165 -12.37 -3.12 22.08
CA ASN A 165 -12.22 -2.12 21.03
C ASN A 165 -11.76 -2.71 19.69
N GLY A 166 -11.59 -4.03 19.60
CA GLY A 166 -11.13 -4.77 18.44
C GLY A 166 -9.61 -5.00 18.43
N LEU A 167 -9.21 -6.14 17.84
CA LEU A 167 -7.83 -6.56 17.62
C LEU A 167 -7.50 -6.72 16.12
N CYS A 168 -8.11 -5.91 15.26
CA CYS A 168 -8.05 -6.06 13.80
C CYS A 168 -6.62 -6.16 13.26
N GLY A 169 -5.71 -5.32 13.74
CA GLY A 169 -4.28 -5.36 13.38
C GLY A 169 -3.61 -6.67 13.76
N GLY A 170 -3.89 -7.16 14.97
CA GLY A 170 -3.39 -8.46 15.44
C GLY A 170 -3.93 -9.63 14.63
N MET A 171 -5.21 -9.60 14.28
CA MET A 171 -5.85 -10.62 13.45
C MET A 171 -5.27 -10.64 12.04
N VAL A 172 -5.00 -9.46 11.45
CA VAL A 172 -4.35 -9.32 10.15
C VAL A 172 -2.91 -9.86 10.19
N PHE A 173 -2.10 -9.40 11.14
CA PHE A 173 -0.70 -9.78 11.22
C PHE A 173 -0.52 -11.28 11.49
N SER A 174 -1.29 -11.83 12.43
CA SER A 174 -1.28 -13.27 12.70
C SER A 174 -1.77 -14.10 11.51
N ALA A 175 -2.80 -13.68 10.78
CA ALA A 175 -3.24 -14.39 9.56
C ALA A 175 -2.13 -14.44 8.50
N ILE A 176 -1.41 -13.33 8.30
CA ILE A 176 -0.25 -13.28 7.39
C ILE A 176 0.89 -14.18 7.91
N ASP A 177 1.15 -14.20 9.22
CA ASP A 177 2.16 -15.08 9.83
C ASP A 177 1.87 -16.57 9.55
N TYR A 178 0.64 -17.04 9.79
CA TYR A 178 0.24 -18.42 9.47
C TYR A 178 0.40 -18.73 7.98
N PHE A 179 -0.03 -17.83 7.11
CA PHE A 179 0.16 -17.97 5.66
C PHE A 179 1.64 -18.10 5.26
N LEU A 180 2.50 -17.19 5.74
CA LEU A 180 3.93 -17.21 5.41
C LEU A 180 4.65 -18.42 6.01
N ALA A 181 4.15 -18.96 7.12
CA ALA A 181 4.61 -20.22 7.70
C ALA A 181 4.12 -21.47 6.93
N GLY A 182 3.31 -21.30 5.88
CA GLY A 182 2.73 -22.40 5.10
C GLY A 182 1.67 -23.20 5.87
N ARG A 183 0.99 -22.57 6.83
CA ARG A 183 0.05 -23.22 7.75
C ARG A 183 -1.36 -22.62 7.62
N PRO A 184 -2.43 -23.43 7.72
CA PRO A 184 -3.77 -22.89 7.87
C PRO A 184 -3.91 -22.22 9.25
N ILE A 185 -4.88 -21.32 9.38
CA ILE A 185 -5.25 -20.76 10.67
C ILE A 185 -5.87 -21.85 11.57
N PRO A 186 -5.71 -21.80 12.90
CA PRO A 186 -6.38 -22.72 13.81
C PRO A 186 -7.90 -22.77 13.56
N PRO A 187 -8.56 -23.93 13.66
CA PRO A 187 -9.99 -24.10 13.35
C PRO A 187 -10.92 -23.53 14.43
N ARG A 188 -10.57 -22.40 15.03
CA ARG A 188 -11.36 -21.70 16.05
C ARG A 188 -12.41 -20.80 15.39
N THR A 189 -13.67 -20.98 15.77
CA THR A 189 -14.82 -20.20 15.28
C THR A 189 -15.41 -19.25 16.31
N ALA A 190 -14.94 -19.32 17.56
CA ALA A 190 -15.33 -18.42 18.64
C ALA A 190 -14.15 -17.54 19.04
N VAL A 191 -14.45 -16.30 19.41
CA VAL A 191 -13.47 -15.38 19.99
C VAL A 191 -12.98 -15.94 21.34
N PRO A 192 -11.68 -15.87 21.66
CA PRO A 192 -11.18 -16.29 22.95
C PRO A 192 -11.86 -15.57 24.13
N ALA A 193 -12.26 -16.33 25.14
CA ALA A 193 -13.00 -15.80 26.30
C ALA A 193 -12.10 -15.23 27.40
N THR A 194 -10.81 -15.57 27.42
CA THR A 194 -9.85 -15.15 28.45
C THR A 194 -8.52 -14.71 27.83
N ASP A 195 -7.79 -13.88 28.56
CA ASP A 195 -6.45 -13.38 28.18
C ASP A 195 -5.33 -14.43 28.41
N GLN A 196 -5.69 -15.60 28.95
CA GLN A 196 -4.82 -16.77 29.09
C GLN A 196 -4.88 -17.70 27.88
N ASP A 197 -5.83 -17.49 26.96
CA ASP A 197 -5.91 -18.28 25.73
C ASP A 197 -4.71 -17.94 24.82
N PRO A 198 -3.95 -18.95 24.34
CA PRO A 198 -2.82 -18.71 23.44
C PRO A 198 -3.18 -17.93 22.16
N VAL A 199 -4.40 -18.10 21.63
CA VAL A 199 -4.88 -17.33 20.47
C VAL A 199 -5.05 -15.87 20.85
N TYR A 200 -5.60 -15.59 22.02
CA TYR A 200 -5.75 -14.22 22.53
C TYR A 200 -4.39 -13.56 22.65
N GLN A 201 -3.47 -14.18 23.38
CA GLN A 201 -2.14 -13.62 23.65
C GLN A 201 -1.37 -13.37 22.36
N TYR A 202 -1.43 -14.30 21.41
CA TYR A 202 -0.75 -14.14 20.13
C TYR A 202 -1.36 -13.01 19.29
N ILE A 203 -2.68 -12.98 19.11
CA ILE A 203 -3.33 -11.89 18.36
C ILE A 203 -3.07 -10.54 19.04
N ALA A 204 -3.15 -10.46 20.36
CA ALA A 204 -2.96 -9.21 21.08
C ALA A 204 -1.49 -8.73 21.03
N SER A 205 -0.52 -9.64 21.09
CA SER A 205 0.89 -9.33 20.82
C SER A 205 1.08 -8.78 19.40
N ARG A 206 0.48 -9.43 18.39
CA ARG A 206 0.56 -8.96 16.99
C ARG A 206 -0.17 -7.64 16.77
N LEU A 207 -1.14 -7.27 17.61
CA LEU A 207 -1.74 -5.94 17.58
C LEU A 207 -0.70 -4.88 17.95
N LEU A 208 0.09 -5.10 19.01
CA LEU A 208 1.17 -4.16 19.40
C LEU A 208 2.17 -3.97 18.27
N ASP A 209 2.58 -5.08 17.64
CA ASP A 209 3.49 -5.05 16.48
C ASP A 209 2.90 -4.27 15.30
N SER A 210 1.58 -4.38 15.08
CA SER A 210 0.91 -3.65 14.00
C SER A 210 0.95 -2.12 14.17
N PHE A 211 1.00 -1.64 15.42
CA PHE A 211 1.18 -0.24 15.74
C PHE A 211 2.66 0.17 15.89
N HIS A 212 3.60 -0.78 15.84
CA HIS A 212 5.04 -0.59 16.04
C HIS A 212 5.40 0.08 17.37
N ILE A 213 4.77 -0.36 18.46
CA ILE A 213 4.90 0.30 19.78
C ILE A 213 6.26 -0.01 20.47
N ASP A 214 7.14 -0.80 19.87
CA ASP A 214 8.45 -1.17 20.41
C ASP A 214 9.55 -0.11 20.18
N GLU A 215 10.40 0.07 21.21
CA GLU A 215 11.65 0.84 21.42
C GLU A 215 11.83 2.26 20.83
N ASP A 216 11.20 2.64 19.71
CA ASP A 216 11.31 3.95 19.04
C ASP A 216 10.00 4.80 19.12
N LEU A 217 9.25 4.68 20.22
CA LEU A 217 8.04 5.47 20.52
C LEU A 217 6.90 5.39 19.47
N GLY A 218 6.66 4.28 18.78
CA GLY A 218 5.37 4.08 18.09
C GLY A 218 5.08 5.01 16.91
N ILE A 219 6.09 5.76 16.44
CA ILE A 219 5.88 6.95 15.59
C ILE A 219 5.45 6.59 14.16
N GLY A 220 5.62 5.34 13.69
CA GLY A 220 5.31 4.96 12.30
C GLY A 220 3.81 4.86 11.99
N THR A 221 3.21 3.73 12.36
CA THR A 221 1.79 3.44 12.06
C THR A 221 0.83 4.36 12.80
N LEU A 222 1.13 4.71 14.05
CA LEU A 222 0.31 5.64 14.82
C LEU A 222 0.26 7.03 14.16
N ASN A 223 1.39 7.57 13.71
CA ASN A 223 1.37 8.85 12.99
C ASN A 223 0.71 8.76 11.63
N ALA A 224 0.78 7.63 10.94
CA ALA A 224 0.06 7.44 9.70
C ALA A 224 -1.46 7.55 9.93
N TYR A 225 -1.99 7.00 11.04
CA TYR A 225 -3.38 7.22 11.43
C TYR A 225 -3.67 8.65 11.87
N LEU A 226 -2.90 9.19 12.83
CA LEU A 226 -3.16 10.53 13.37
C LEU A 226 -3.02 11.61 12.28
N GLY A 227 -1.96 11.53 11.48
CA GLY A 227 -1.72 12.38 10.31
C GLY A 227 -2.80 12.19 9.25
N GLY A 228 -3.13 10.95 8.88
CA GLY A 228 -4.18 10.67 7.91
C GLY A 228 -5.55 11.20 8.33
N MET A 229 -5.86 11.23 9.64
CA MET A 229 -7.10 11.80 10.16
C MET A 229 -7.13 13.34 10.11
N SER A 230 -5.97 14.01 10.23
CA SER A 230 -5.89 15.48 10.32
C SER A 230 -5.41 16.18 9.04
N GLN A 231 -4.84 15.45 8.09
CA GLN A 231 -4.29 16.01 6.84
C GLN A 231 -5.38 16.42 5.85
N SER A 232 -4.99 17.22 4.86
CA SER A 232 -5.85 17.58 3.74
C SER A 232 -6.21 16.36 2.88
N ASN A 233 -7.30 16.47 2.12
CA ASN A 233 -7.71 15.45 1.16
C ASN A 233 -6.63 15.14 0.11
N ALA A 234 -5.89 16.16 -0.33
CA ALA A 234 -4.83 15.99 -1.32
C ALA A 234 -3.60 15.24 -0.75
N ASP A 235 -3.26 15.47 0.52
CA ASP A 235 -2.14 14.76 1.16
C ASP A 235 -2.50 13.29 1.40
N ARG A 236 -3.74 13.02 1.83
CA ARG A 236 -4.29 11.66 1.94
C ARG A 236 -4.29 10.91 0.61
N ALA A 237 -4.70 11.60 -0.45
CA ALA A 237 -4.66 11.09 -1.81
C ALA A 237 -3.23 10.72 -2.23
N ARG A 238 -2.27 11.62 -2.00
CA ARG A 238 -0.85 11.39 -2.30
C ARG A 238 -0.29 10.21 -1.52
N ALA A 239 -0.55 10.12 -0.21
CA ALA A 239 -0.08 9.00 0.60
C ALA A 239 -0.66 7.65 0.12
N THR A 240 -1.94 7.63 -0.25
CA THR A 240 -2.59 6.44 -0.81
C THR A 240 -1.99 6.06 -2.17
N ILE A 241 -1.97 7.00 -3.12
CA ILE A 241 -1.66 6.75 -4.53
C ILE A 241 -0.14 6.64 -4.78
N LYS A 242 0.64 7.60 -4.28
CA LYS A 242 2.07 7.70 -4.58
C LYS A 242 2.92 6.81 -3.69
N GLU A 243 2.48 6.61 -2.44
CA GLU A 243 3.30 5.88 -1.45
C GLU A 243 2.78 4.47 -1.19
N ALA A 244 1.47 4.29 -0.96
CA ALA A 244 0.93 2.99 -0.57
C ALA A 244 0.79 2.03 -1.77
N LEU A 245 0.15 2.45 -2.87
CA LEU A 245 -0.12 1.56 -4.01
C LEU A 245 1.12 0.88 -4.59
N PRO A 246 2.26 1.55 -4.82
CA PRO A 246 3.46 0.89 -5.35
C PRO A 246 4.01 -0.19 -4.40
N LYS A 247 3.99 0.07 -3.09
CA LYS A 247 4.44 -0.87 -2.05
C LYS A 247 3.51 -2.07 -1.94
N ILE A 248 2.20 -1.85 -2.01
CA ILE A 248 1.17 -2.90 -1.99
C ILE A 248 1.32 -3.82 -3.21
N ARG A 249 1.46 -3.22 -4.40
CA ARG A 249 1.69 -3.98 -5.64
C ARG A 249 2.96 -4.83 -5.52
N ALA A 250 4.05 -4.26 -5.01
CA ALA A 250 5.32 -4.97 -4.84
C ALA A 250 5.22 -6.14 -3.84
N ASP A 251 4.56 -5.95 -2.70
CA ASP A 251 4.29 -7.01 -1.73
C ASP A 251 3.54 -8.17 -2.40
N ILE A 252 2.43 -7.88 -3.08
CA ILE A 252 1.58 -8.90 -3.73
C ILE A 252 2.32 -9.59 -4.87
N ALA A 253 3.07 -8.85 -5.69
CA ALA A 253 3.91 -9.41 -6.75
C ALA A 253 5.00 -10.36 -6.21
N SER A 254 5.45 -10.15 -4.97
CA SER A 254 6.38 -11.04 -4.27
C SER A 254 5.71 -12.23 -3.56
N GLY A 255 4.39 -12.38 -3.70
CA GLY A 255 3.62 -13.46 -3.07
C GLY A 255 3.22 -13.20 -1.61
N ARG A 256 3.44 -11.98 -1.09
CA ARG A 256 3.12 -11.61 0.31
C ARG A 256 1.91 -10.68 0.37
N PRO A 257 0.86 -11.00 1.16
CA PRO A 257 -0.22 -10.05 1.42
C PRO A 257 0.30 -8.78 2.09
N ALA A 258 -0.21 -7.63 1.65
CA ALA A 258 0.16 -6.35 2.22
C ALA A 258 -0.78 -6.00 3.38
N ALA A 259 -0.26 -5.89 4.60
CA ALA A 259 -1.03 -5.34 5.72
C ALA A 259 -1.29 -3.85 5.49
N LEU A 260 -2.53 -3.41 5.68
CA LEU A 260 -2.99 -2.04 5.42
C LEU A 260 -3.61 -1.43 6.67
N GLY A 261 -3.31 -0.16 6.91
CA GLY A 261 -4.10 0.70 7.79
C GLY A 261 -5.13 1.47 6.99
N ILE A 262 -6.39 1.46 7.45
CA ILE A 262 -7.53 2.15 6.84
C ILE A 262 -7.92 3.34 7.72
N VAL A 263 -7.80 4.55 7.20
CA VAL A 263 -8.25 5.77 7.87
C VAL A 263 -9.71 6.03 7.49
N ALA A 264 -10.61 5.80 8.44
CA ALA A 264 -12.05 5.96 8.26
C ALA A 264 -12.65 7.09 9.14
N ALA A 265 -11.79 7.82 9.87
CA ALA A 265 -12.17 8.96 10.69
C ALA A 265 -11.46 10.24 10.26
N GLN A 266 -11.97 11.38 10.75
CA GLN A 266 -11.37 12.71 10.59
C GLN A 266 -11.20 13.38 11.94
N ALA A 267 -10.15 14.18 12.06
CA ALA A 267 -9.83 15.00 13.21
C ALA A 267 -9.34 16.38 12.76
N ALA A 268 -9.53 17.42 13.56
CA ALA A 268 -9.05 18.76 13.21
C ALA A 268 -7.53 18.88 13.38
N ASN A 269 -6.95 18.10 14.28
CA ASN A 269 -5.52 17.99 14.52
C ASN A 269 -5.20 16.60 15.09
N ILE A 270 -3.91 16.31 15.30
CA ILE A 270 -3.45 15.01 15.79
C ILE A 270 -3.98 14.65 17.19
N PHE A 271 -4.17 15.63 18.09
CA PHE A 271 -4.64 15.38 19.45
C PHE A 271 -6.12 14.97 19.47
N ASP A 272 -6.93 15.62 18.64
CA ASP A 272 -8.34 15.23 18.43
C ASP A 272 -8.49 13.85 17.76
N GLY A 273 -7.42 13.36 17.12
CA GLY A 273 -7.37 12.05 16.49
C GLY A 273 -7.15 10.90 17.47
N ILE A 274 -6.47 11.12 18.59
CA ILE A 274 -6.18 10.09 19.60
C ILE A 274 -7.44 9.32 20.05
N PRO A 275 -8.54 9.97 20.47
CA PRO A 275 -9.75 9.26 20.88
C PRO A 275 -10.48 8.57 19.72
N LYS A 276 -10.12 8.87 18.46
CA LYS A 276 -10.75 8.34 17.24
C LYS A 276 -9.96 7.17 16.63
N LEU A 277 -8.85 6.75 17.22
CA LEU A 277 -8.04 5.65 16.69
C LEU A 277 -8.84 4.36 16.49
N GLY A 278 -9.75 4.03 17.41
CA GLY A 278 -10.64 2.87 17.31
C GLY A 278 -11.73 2.96 16.23
N GLN A 279 -11.87 4.11 15.56
CA GLN A 279 -12.79 4.27 14.41
C GLN A 279 -12.10 3.93 13.08
N ASN A 280 -10.77 3.76 13.11
CA ASN A 280 -9.99 3.28 11.97
C ASN A 280 -9.93 1.75 11.98
N HIS A 281 -9.35 1.17 10.93
CA HIS A 281 -9.34 -0.29 10.77
C HIS A 281 -8.01 -0.80 10.20
N GLN A 282 -7.77 -2.09 10.31
CA GLN A 282 -6.65 -2.78 9.66
C GLN A 282 -7.14 -3.99 8.87
N VAL A 283 -6.60 -4.16 7.66
CA VAL A 283 -6.95 -5.22 6.71
C VAL A 283 -5.70 -5.74 6.01
N ALA A 284 -5.79 -6.82 5.21
CA ALA A 284 -4.70 -7.22 4.31
C ALA A 284 -5.16 -7.24 2.85
N ALA A 285 -4.38 -6.67 1.93
CA ALA A 285 -4.58 -6.87 0.50
C ALA A 285 -3.82 -8.12 0.03
N TYR A 286 -4.53 -9.03 -0.63
CA TYR A 286 -3.97 -10.27 -1.18
C TYR A 286 -4.01 -10.34 -2.70
N SER A 287 -4.72 -9.41 -3.35
CA SER A 287 -4.67 -9.21 -4.80
C SER A 287 -4.68 -7.73 -5.18
N TYR A 288 -4.17 -7.44 -6.38
CA TYR A 288 -4.02 -6.10 -6.94
C TYR A 288 -4.26 -6.17 -8.45
N VAL A 289 -5.06 -5.26 -8.99
CA VAL A 289 -5.15 -5.03 -10.44
C VAL A 289 -5.17 -3.53 -10.70
N ARG A 290 -4.40 -3.11 -11.70
CA ARG A 290 -4.51 -1.78 -12.30
C ARG A 290 -5.00 -1.94 -13.73
N ASN A 291 -5.98 -1.13 -14.10
CA ASN A 291 -6.51 -1.04 -15.44
C ASN A 291 -6.69 0.45 -15.77
N GLY A 292 -5.70 1.02 -16.46
CA GLY A 292 -5.59 2.46 -16.68
C GLY A 292 -5.45 3.21 -15.35
N SER A 293 -6.34 4.18 -15.10
CA SER A 293 -6.38 4.92 -13.84
C SER A 293 -6.98 4.11 -12.69
N GLN A 294 -7.83 3.12 -12.95
CA GLN A 294 -8.51 2.37 -11.90
C GLN A 294 -7.58 1.33 -11.27
N VAL A 295 -7.53 1.30 -9.94
CA VAL A 295 -6.87 0.27 -9.15
C VAL A 295 -7.88 -0.42 -8.25
N SER A 296 -7.83 -1.76 -8.22
CA SER A 296 -8.66 -2.59 -7.33
C SER A 296 -7.80 -3.54 -6.52
N LEU A 297 -8.14 -3.69 -5.23
CA LEU A 297 -7.47 -4.55 -4.27
C LEU A 297 -8.46 -5.59 -3.75
N GLY A 298 -8.08 -6.87 -3.75
CA GLY A 298 -8.79 -7.91 -3.00
C GLY A 298 -8.32 -7.94 -1.55
N ILE A 299 -9.26 -7.88 -0.62
CA ILE A 299 -9.03 -7.60 0.79
C ILE A 299 -9.46 -8.77 1.68
N TYR A 300 -8.62 -9.14 2.63
CA TYR A 300 -9.00 -9.86 3.83
C TYR A 300 -9.40 -8.84 4.91
N ASP A 301 -10.66 -8.86 5.30
CA ASP A 301 -11.22 -8.01 6.35
C ASP A 301 -11.58 -8.85 7.59
N PRO A 302 -10.90 -8.69 8.74
CA PRO A 302 -11.19 -9.47 9.94
C PRO A 302 -12.56 -9.14 10.56
N ASN A 303 -13.24 -8.07 10.14
CA ASN A 303 -14.64 -7.81 10.51
C ASN A 303 -15.63 -8.65 9.68
N ALA A 304 -15.17 -9.35 8.65
CA ALA A 304 -15.98 -10.16 7.73
C ALA A 304 -15.33 -11.54 7.46
N PRO A 305 -15.21 -12.40 8.48
CA PRO A 305 -14.56 -13.70 8.35
C PRO A 305 -15.32 -14.63 7.38
N TYR A 306 -14.60 -15.55 6.74
CA TYR A 306 -15.21 -16.60 5.93
C TYR A 306 -16.21 -17.43 6.74
N ASN A 307 -17.43 -17.54 6.20
CA ASN A 307 -18.45 -18.43 6.73
C ASN A 307 -18.85 -19.43 5.63
N PRO A 308 -18.68 -20.76 5.84
CA PRO A 308 -19.07 -21.75 4.84
C PRO A 308 -20.58 -21.76 4.54
N ALA A 309 -21.43 -21.26 5.45
CA ALA A 309 -22.86 -21.11 5.20
C ALA A 309 -23.18 -19.91 4.27
N VAL A 310 -22.27 -18.94 4.14
CA VAL A 310 -22.40 -17.78 3.25
C VAL A 310 -21.05 -17.56 2.54
N PRO A 311 -20.66 -18.39 1.57
CA PRO A 311 -19.28 -18.44 1.06
C PRO A 311 -18.75 -17.13 0.48
N THR A 312 -19.61 -16.21 0.05
CA THR A 312 -19.24 -14.91 -0.52
C THR A 312 -19.08 -13.81 0.53
N ASN A 313 -19.41 -14.07 1.80
CA ASN A 313 -19.45 -13.06 2.85
C ASN A 313 -18.09 -12.44 3.17
N HIS A 314 -16.99 -13.05 2.77
CA HIS A 314 -15.62 -12.59 3.00
C HIS A 314 -15.01 -11.86 1.79
N LEU A 315 -15.68 -11.87 0.63
CA LEU A 315 -15.17 -11.24 -0.57
C LEU A 315 -15.20 -9.72 -0.36
N ARG A 316 -14.03 -9.13 -0.21
CA ARG A 316 -13.87 -7.70 0.06
C ARG A 316 -12.96 -7.05 -0.94
N MET A 317 -13.31 -5.84 -1.32
CA MET A 317 -12.64 -5.07 -2.36
C MET A 317 -12.52 -3.61 -1.94
N ILE A 318 -11.40 -3.00 -2.32
CA ILE A 318 -11.23 -1.54 -2.40
C ILE A 318 -10.95 -1.21 -3.86
N THR A 319 -11.62 -0.20 -4.40
CA THR A 319 -11.37 0.35 -5.74
C THR A 319 -11.22 1.86 -5.66
N LEU A 320 -10.26 2.41 -6.40
CA LEU A 320 -10.02 3.85 -6.48
C LEU A 320 -9.48 4.25 -7.85
N ASP A 321 -9.62 5.53 -8.17
CA ASP A 321 -8.90 6.17 -9.27
C ASP A 321 -7.51 6.60 -8.76
N ALA A 322 -6.46 5.99 -9.31
CA ALA A 322 -5.06 6.24 -8.96
C ALA A 322 -4.47 7.50 -9.61
N GLU A 323 -5.26 8.29 -10.34
CA GLU A 323 -4.86 9.58 -10.92
C GLU A 323 -5.58 10.76 -10.25
N GLN A 324 -6.59 10.49 -9.39
CA GLN A 324 -7.32 11.51 -8.64
C GLN A 324 -6.56 11.98 -7.38
N LEU A 325 -5.54 12.82 -7.56
CA LEU A 325 -4.68 13.33 -6.48
C LEU A 325 -5.31 14.38 -5.54
N ALA A 326 -6.52 14.87 -5.81
CA ALA A 326 -7.19 15.84 -4.95
C ALA A 326 -7.97 15.17 -3.82
N PHE A 327 -8.63 14.05 -4.11
CA PHE A 327 -9.40 13.22 -3.19
C PHE A 327 -9.87 11.96 -3.95
N PRO A 328 -9.20 10.81 -3.88
CA PRO A 328 -9.63 9.64 -4.62
C PRO A 328 -11.00 9.21 -4.10
N SER A 329 -11.96 9.03 -5.01
CA SER A 329 -13.19 8.34 -4.67
C SER A 329 -12.86 6.87 -4.39
N ILE A 330 -12.74 6.52 -3.10
CA ILE A 330 -12.46 5.16 -2.65
C ILE A 330 -13.80 4.43 -2.48
N GLN A 331 -14.08 3.48 -3.36
CA GLN A 331 -15.22 2.59 -3.28
C GLN A 331 -14.82 1.31 -2.57
N HIS A 332 -15.65 0.79 -1.67
CA HIS A 332 -15.38 -0.46 -0.98
C HIS A 332 -16.65 -1.15 -0.49
N ASN A 333 -16.51 -2.43 -0.13
CA ASN A 333 -17.53 -3.20 0.59
C ASN A 333 -17.00 -3.74 1.94
N LEU A 334 -15.94 -3.14 2.49
CA LEU A 334 -15.42 -3.44 3.83
C LEU A 334 -16.50 -3.28 4.91
N ASN A 335 -16.42 -4.10 5.97
CA ASN A 335 -17.29 -4.01 7.13
C ASN A 335 -16.71 -3.01 8.13
N LEU A 336 -16.87 -1.72 7.85
CA LEU A 336 -16.34 -0.62 8.67
C LEU A 336 -17.44 0.00 9.55
N PRO A 337 -17.10 0.56 10.72
CA PRO A 337 -18.04 1.36 11.52
C PRO A 337 -18.55 2.61 10.77
N GLN A 338 -17.73 3.16 9.88
CA GLN A 338 -18.05 4.31 9.03
C GLN A 338 -17.92 3.92 7.56
N PRO A 339 -18.83 4.35 6.67
CA PRO A 339 -18.86 3.91 5.27
C PRO A 339 -17.80 4.59 4.38
N GLN A 340 -17.02 5.53 4.92
CA GLN A 340 -16.04 6.29 4.15
C GLN A 340 -14.62 5.85 4.50
N ILE A 341 -13.82 5.58 3.47
CA ILE A 341 -12.36 5.54 3.58
C ILE A 341 -11.80 6.86 3.08
N PHE A 342 -11.01 7.55 3.91
CA PHE A 342 -10.35 8.79 3.54
C PHE A 342 -8.94 8.57 2.99
N MET A 343 -8.28 7.52 3.46
CA MET A 343 -6.92 7.16 3.12
C MET A 343 -6.69 5.70 3.51
N PHE A 344 -5.79 5.03 2.80
CA PHE A 344 -5.14 3.84 3.35
C PHE A 344 -3.64 3.91 3.13
N PHE A 345 -2.90 3.21 3.98
CA PHE A 345 -1.45 3.13 3.91
C PHE A 345 -0.98 1.70 4.14
N ARG A 346 0.17 1.36 3.57
CA ARG A 346 0.79 0.06 3.75
C ARG A 346 1.48 0.02 5.11
N ASN A 347 0.98 -0.82 6.02
CA ASN A 347 1.61 -1.07 7.31
C ASN A 347 2.96 -1.77 7.12
N ARG A 348 3.96 -1.36 7.90
CA ARG A 348 5.19 -2.15 8.00
C ARG A 348 4.83 -3.48 8.70
N TYR A 349 5.35 -4.57 8.15
CA TYR A 349 5.04 -5.90 8.63
C TYR A 349 6.36 -6.67 8.76
N ALA A 350 6.56 -7.31 9.90
CA ALA A 350 7.65 -8.22 10.18
C ALA A 350 7.05 -9.58 10.52
N PHE A 351 7.55 -10.63 9.85
CA PHE A 351 7.10 -11.99 10.09
C PHE A 351 7.46 -12.45 11.51
N VAL A 352 6.50 -13.05 12.20
CA VAL A 352 6.71 -13.76 13.46
C VAL A 352 6.25 -15.20 13.25
N ASN A 353 7.09 -16.18 13.55
CA ASN A 353 6.70 -17.58 13.41
C ASN A 353 5.52 -17.88 14.34
N PRO A 354 4.35 -18.31 13.81
CA PRO A 354 3.15 -18.48 14.60
C PRO A 354 3.27 -19.68 15.55
N PRO A 355 2.66 -19.60 16.74
CA PRO A 355 2.61 -20.72 17.67
C PRO A 355 1.82 -21.91 17.09
N ASN A 356 2.11 -23.12 17.56
CA ASN A 356 1.28 -24.29 17.27
C ASN A 356 0.08 -24.29 18.22
N ILE A 357 -1.03 -23.68 17.79
CA ILE A 357 -2.27 -23.64 18.58
C ILE A 357 -3.30 -24.57 17.94
N SER A 358 -3.88 -25.47 18.73
CA SER A 358 -4.97 -26.37 18.34
C SER A 358 -6.34 -25.71 18.47
#